data_AF-A0A524DUG9-F1
#
_entry.id   AF-A0A524DUG9-F1
#
_cell.length_a   1.000
_cell.length_b   1.000
_cell.length_c   1.000
_cell.angle_alpha   90.00
_cell.angle_beta   90.00
_cell.angle_gamma   90.00
#
_symmetry.space_group_name_H-M   'P 1'
#
loop_
_entity.id
_entity.type
_entity.pdbx_description
1 polymer ?
#
loop_
_entity_poly.entity_id
_entity_poly.type
_entity_poly.pdbx_seq_one_letter_code
_entity_poly.pdbx_strand_id
1 'polypeptide(L)'
;MSFENDSNKTSAEIDELRKQIKKELKSELLEEIRRELKYEEKSSSTEELSLDLTPETPAPIAPAKSDETVFVSVTSILKIASHAYKYANSSIPKDKWVEVIGLLAGAIDEPEKILYLEDAYPMGHGTTVYAEIKDYKNYVRAYKDIRKKNLFICGWYHSHPSYGLFMSVEDFGTQVRYQKLWNDSIALVIDPYLINGSTYGFKIFRANLKSREWYPIPFSVKGSFDPSLLPELLSFIQPIVHGKSIYLEYDEDQ
;
A
#
# COMPACT_ATOMS: atom_id res chain seq x y z
N MET A 1 23.70 -11.25 -49.76
CA MET A 1 23.65 -11.24 -48.28
C MET A 1 22.19 -11.12 -47.89
N SER A 2 21.53 -12.28 -47.85
CA SER A 2 20.12 -12.45 -47.52
C SER A 2 19.97 -12.53 -46.01
N PHE A 3 19.24 -11.59 -45.43
CA PHE A 3 18.66 -11.73 -44.10
C PHE A 3 17.40 -12.57 -44.24
N GLU A 4 17.46 -13.86 -43.86
CA GLU A 4 16.28 -14.71 -43.77
C GLU A 4 15.70 -14.66 -42.35
N ASN A 5 14.43 -14.27 -42.30
CA ASN A 5 13.53 -14.25 -41.17
C ASN A 5 13.27 -15.70 -40.71
N ASP A 6 13.72 -16.05 -39.52
CA ASP A 6 13.48 -17.36 -38.93
C ASP A 6 12.37 -17.27 -37.87
N SER A 7 11.12 -17.30 -38.32
CA SER A 7 9.96 -17.35 -37.42
C SER A 7 8.85 -18.24 -37.99
N ASN A 8 9.00 -19.54 -37.81
CA ASN A 8 7.87 -20.48 -37.78
C ASN A 8 8.20 -21.65 -36.84
N LYS A 9 8.21 -21.38 -35.53
CA LYS A 9 8.29 -22.44 -34.53
C LYS A 9 6.99 -23.21 -34.48
N THR A 10 7.07 -24.53 -34.56
CA THR A 10 5.88 -25.41 -34.56
C THR A 10 5.21 -25.42 -33.18
N SER A 11 3.93 -25.77 -33.10
CA SER A 11 3.19 -25.84 -31.82
C SER A 11 3.88 -26.75 -30.79
N ALA A 12 4.56 -27.80 -31.25
CA ALA A 12 5.31 -28.72 -30.38
C ALA A 12 6.55 -28.05 -29.76
N GLU A 13 7.30 -27.27 -30.56
CA GLU A 13 8.48 -26.54 -30.09
C GLU A 13 8.13 -25.45 -29.07
N ILE A 14 6.98 -24.78 -29.23
CA ILE A 14 6.49 -23.78 -28.27
C ILE A 14 6.14 -24.43 -26.93
N ASP A 15 5.50 -25.59 -26.95
CA ASP A 15 5.14 -26.31 -25.73
C ASP A 15 6.36 -26.90 -25.01
N GLU A 16 7.38 -27.31 -25.76
CA GLU A 16 8.66 -27.73 -25.21
C GLU A 16 9.41 -26.55 -24.57
N LEU A 17 9.43 -25.39 -25.22
CA LEU A 17 9.99 -24.16 -24.66
C LEU A 17 9.28 -23.75 -23.36
N ARG A 18 7.95 -23.82 -23.33
CA ARG A 18 7.14 -23.53 -22.14
C ARG A 18 7.45 -24.48 -20.98
N LYS A 19 7.61 -25.78 -21.26
CA LYS A 19 8.02 -26.76 -20.25
C LYS A 19 9.41 -26.47 -19.71
N GLN A 20 10.33 -26.07 -20.58
CA GLN A 20 11.71 -25.74 -20.21
C GLN A 20 11.75 -24.49 -19.31
N ILE A 21 11.09 -23.41 -19.72
CA ILE A 21 10.96 -22.17 -18.94
C ILE A 21 10.30 -22.44 -17.58
N LYS A 22 9.21 -23.23 -17.54
CA LYS A 22 8.53 -23.58 -16.28
C LYS A 22 9.42 -24.39 -15.34
N LYS A 23 10.27 -25.27 -15.90
CA LYS A 23 11.22 -26.07 -15.12
C LYS A 23 12.32 -25.19 -14.52
N GLU A 24 12.84 -24.25 -15.31
CA GLU A 24 13.90 -23.32 -14.92
C GLU A 24 13.43 -22.35 -13.82
N LEU A 25 12.26 -21.73 -14.02
CA LEU A 25 11.60 -20.89 -13.01
C LEU A 25 11.32 -21.67 -11.71
N LYS A 26 10.88 -22.93 -11.82
CA LYS A 26 10.64 -23.77 -10.63
C LYS A 26 11.93 -24.04 -9.87
N SER A 27 13.05 -24.28 -10.56
CA SER A 27 14.35 -24.47 -9.90
C SER A 27 14.85 -23.19 -9.23
N GLU A 28 14.75 -22.04 -9.89
CA GLU A 28 15.16 -20.75 -9.30
C GLU A 28 14.35 -20.43 -8.04
N LEU A 29 13.03 -20.59 -8.09
CA LEU A 29 12.15 -20.36 -6.93
C LEU A 29 12.48 -21.30 -5.75
N LEU A 30 12.80 -22.57 -6.04
CA LEU A 30 13.21 -23.53 -5.01
C LEU A 30 14.54 -23.17 -4.36
N GLU A 31 15.50 -22.66 -5.13
CA GLU A 31 16.79 -22.20 -4.59
C GLU A 31 16.63 -20.92 -3.75
N GLU A 32 15.75 -20.01 -4.15
CA GLU A 32 15.39 -18.82 -3.37
C GLU A 32 14.81 -19.22 -2.00
N ILE A 33 13.81 -20.11 -1.99
CA ILE A 33 13.16 -20.60 -0.76
C ILE A 33 14.17 -21.31 0.14
N ARG A 34 15.07 -22.14 -0.41
CA ARG A 34 16.13 -22.80 0.36
C ARG A 34 17.09 -21.82 1.01
N ARG A 35 17.37 -20.69 0.35
CA ARG A 35 18.26 -19.65 0.86
C ARG A 35 17.62 -18.91 2.03
N GLU A 36 16.33 -18.58 1.93
CA GLU A 36 15.57 -17.95 3.02
C GLU A 36 15.46 -18.89 4.24
N LEU A 37 15.13 -20.17 4.05
CA LEU A 37 15.06 -21.14 5.15
C LEU A 37 16.41 -21.31 5.87
N LYS A 38 17.54 -21.34 5.14
CA LYS A 38 18.88 -21.37 5.73
C LYS A 38 19.21 -20.11 6.52
N TYR A 39 18.69 -18.96 6.10
CA TYR A 39 18.88 -17.69 6.83
C TYR A 39 18.09 -17.70 8.15
N GLU A 40 16.87 -18.23 8.14
CA GLU A 40 16.05 -18.40 9.35
C GLU A 40 16.68 -19.37 10.36
N GLU A 41 17.20 -20.52 9.93
CA GLU A 41 17.92 -21.46 10.82
C GLU A 41 19.18 -20.83 11.45
N LYS A 42 19.88 -19.98 10.70
CA LYS A 42 21.08 -19.27 11.19
C LYS A 42 20.72 -18.16 12.18
N SER A 43 19.59 -17.47 11.98
CA SER A 43 19.06 -16.51 12.94
C SER A 43 18.56 -17.17 14.23
N SER A 44 18.07 -18.42 14.15
CA SER A 44 17.59 -19.18 15.30
C SER A 44 18.70 -19.80 16.16
N SER A 45 19.94 -19.88 15.66
CA SER A 45 21.04 -20.61 16.32
C SER A 45 22.11 -19.71 16.96
N THR A 46 21.86 -18.39 17.10
CA THR A 46 22.85 -17.45 17.67
C THR A 46 22.49 -16.88 19.06
N GLU A 47 21.43 -17.36 19.73
CA GLU A 47 21.10 -16.92 21.09
C GLU A 47 21.49 -17.96 22.15
N GLU A 48 22.77 -18.00 22.52
CA GLU A 48 23.19 -18.44 23.86
C GLU A 48 24.46 -17.67 24.28
N LEU A 49 24.32 -16.67 25.18
CA LEU A 49 25.18 -16.54 26.36
C LEU A 49 24.68 -15.47 27.37
N SER A 50 24.30 -15.98 28.55
CA SER A 50 24.31 -15.39 29.91
C SER A 50 23.72 -14.00 30.16
N LEU A 51 22.50 -13.99 30.74
CA LEU A 51 21.90 -12.88 31.49
C LEU A 51 22.49 -12.81 32.90
N ASP A 52 23.04 -11.66 33.28
CA ASP A 52 23.25 -11.26 34.67
C ASP A 52 22.23 -10.16 34.99
N LEU A 53 21.30 -10.45 35.90
CA LEU A 53 20.18 -9.57 36.25
C LEU A 53 20.60 -8.62 37.38
N THR A 54 20.69 -7.32 37.08
CA THR A 54 20.47 -6.28 38.09
C THR A 54 19.38 -5.31 37.60
N PRO A 55 18.42 -4.92 38.46
CA PRO A 55 17.31 -4.06 38.06
C PRO A 55 17.75 -2.60 38.08
N GLU A 56 17.97 -1.99 36.91
CA GLU A 56 18.02 -0.53 36.80
C GLU A 56 16.65 0.02 36.37
N THR A 57 16.10 0.86 37.25
CA THR A 57 14.91 1.70 37.04
C THR A 57 14.97 2.46 35.70
N PRO A 58 13.87 2.57 34.94
CA PRO A 58 13.88 3.31 33.68
C PRO A 58 14.05 4.81 33.96
N ALA A 59 15.10 5.41 33.40
CA ALA A 59 15.29 6.85 33.38
C ALA A 59 14.18 7.54 32.54
N PRO A 60 13.80 8.79 32.86
CA PRO A 60 12.73 9.49 32.15
C PRO A 60 13.17 9.80 30.72
N ILE A 61 12.43 9.30 29.73
CA ILE A 61 12.61 9.67 28.33
C ILE A 61 12.19 11.15 28.21
N ALA A 62 13.17 12.02 27.94
CA ALA A 62 12.92 13.41 27.60
C ALA A 62 12.09 13.51 26.30
N PRO A 63 11.13 14.43 26.19
CA PRO A 63 10.29 14.54 25.00
C PRO A 63 11.10 15.10 23.82
N ALA A 64 11.19 14.35 22.72
CA ALA A 64 11.84 14.77 21.48
C ALA A 64 10.96 15.76 20.68
N LYS A 65 11.61 16.54 19.82
CA LYS A 65 11.05 17.58 18.93
C LYS A 65 9.99 16.98 17.99
N SER A 66 9.05 17.78 17.48
CA SER A 66 7.91 17.33 16.66
C SER A 66 8.30 16.36 15.52
N ASP A 67 7.95 15.08 15.69
CA ASP A 67 8.34 13.87 14.93
C ASP A 67 7.64 13.68 13.56
N GLU A 68 7.10 14.72 12.93
CA GLU A 68 6.31 14.57 11.70
C GLU A 68 7.20 14.36 10.48
N THR A 69 7.33 13.10 10.06
CA THR A 69 8.14 12.67 8.90
C THR A 69 7.33 12.46 7.62
N VAL A 70 6.00 12.66 7.67
CA VAL A 70 5.09 12.45 6.54
C VAL A 70 4.17 13.66 6.34
N PHE A 71 4.14 14.21 5.12
CA PHE A 71 3.20 15.24 4.71
C PHE A 71 2.25 14.69 3.65
N VAL A 72 0.95 14.79 3.90
CA VAL A 72 -0.10 14.26 3.00
C VAL A 72 -0.74 15.39 2.22
N SER A 73 -0.75 15.29 0.89
CA SER A 73 -1.43 16.26 0.03
C SER A 73 -2.96 16.15 0.14
N VAL A 74 -3.66 17.27 -0.02
CA VAL A 74 -5.12 17.30 -0.10
C VAL A 74 -5.63 16.39 -1.23
N THR A 75 -4.92 16.34 -2.36
CA THR A 75 -5.23 15.44 -3.47
C THR A 75 -5.25 13.98 -3.04
N SER A 76 -4.25 13.54 -2.27
CA SER A 76 -4.19 12.16 -1.76
C SER A 76 -5.37 11.87 -0.83
N ILE A 77 -5.66 12.79 0.10
CA ILE A 77 -6.79 12.65 1.04
C ILE A 77 -8.10 12.51 0.27
N LEU A 78 -8.38 13.42 -0.67
CA LEU A 78 -9.62 13.42 -1.43
C LEU A 78 -9.76 12.15 -2.28
N LYS A 79 -8.69 11.67 -2.92
CA LYS A 79 -8.75 10.45 -3.72
C LYS A 79 -8.98 9.19 -2.88
N ILE A 80 -8.25 9.05 -1.77
CA ILE A 80 -8.39 7.91 -0.85
C ILE A 80 -9.80 7.91 -0.25
N ALA A 81 -10.24 9.07 0.27
CA ALA A 81 -11.56 9.24 0.86
C ALA A 81 -12.68 8.99 -0.17
N SER A 82 -12.56 9.53 -1.38
CA SER A 82 -13.56 9.30 -2.44
C SER A 82 -13.65 7.83 -2.83
N HIS A 83 -12.52 7.13 -2.94
CA HIS A 83 -12.50 5.71 -3.27
C HIS A 83 -13.16 4.87 -2.16
N ALA A 84 -12.80 5.08 -0.90
CA ALA A 84 -13.43 4.37 0.22
C ALA A 84 -14.93 4.69 0.35
N TYR A 85 -15.28 5.97 0.22
CA TYR A 85 -16.66 6.44 0.35
C TYR A 85 -17.55 5.96 -0.79
N LYS A 86 -17.01 5.75 -2.01
CA LYS A 86 -17.75 5.16 -3.13
C LYS A 86 -18.35 3.80 -2.79
N TYR A 87 -17.65 2.99 -1.99
CA TYR A 87 -18.04 1.61 -1.67
C TYR A 87 -18.65 1.43 -0.27
N ALA A 88 -18.48 2.41 0.61
CA ALA A 88 -19.05 2.39 1.95
C ALA A 88 -19.45 3.80 2.39
N ASN A 89 -20.76 4.07 2.34
CA ASN A 89 -21.36 5.32 2.80
C ASN A 89 -22.82 5.09 3.24
N SER A 90 -23.44 6.12 3.81
CA SER A 90 -24.82 6.06 4.34
C SER A 90 -25.90 5.72 3.31
N SER A 91 -25.64 5.94 2.02
CA SER A 91 -26.57 5.62 0.93
C SER A 91 -26.48 4.16 0.47
N ILE A 92 -25.48 3.41 0.94
CA ILE A 92 -25.28 1.99 0.65
C ILE A 92 -25.63 1.18 1.90
N PRO A 93 -26.47 0.14 1.81
CA PRO A 93 -26.73 -0.76 2.93
C PRO A 93 -25.42 -1.33 3.51
N LYS A 94 -25.28 -1.35 4.84
CA LYS A 94 -24.04 -1.76 5.52
C LYS A 94 -23.57 -3.16 5.15
N ASP A 95 -24.50 -4.08 4.90
CA ASP A 95 -24.24 -5.45 4.44
C ASP A 95 -23.59 -5.53 3.05
N LYS A 96 -23.60 -4.42 2.29
CA LYS A 96 -22.97 -4.29 0.97
C LYS A 96 -21.69 -3.46 0.99
N TRP A 97 -21.24 -3.00 2.15
CA TRP A 97 -19.97 -2.28 2.24
C TRP A 97 -18.81 -3.22 1.93
N VAL A 98 -17.86 -2.76 1.13
CA VAL A 98 -16.66 -3.52 0.75
C VAL A 98 -15.40 -2.71 1.01
N GLU A 99 -14.30 -3.41 1.27
CA GLU A 99 -12.99 -2.80 1.43
C GLU A 99 -12.44 -2.39 0.06
N VAL A 100 -11.58 -1.37 0.05
CA VAL A 100 -10.86 -0.92 -1.15
C VAL A 100 -9.36 -1.01 -0.92
N ILE A 101 -8.58 -1.05 -2.00
CA ILE A 101 -7.11 -0.99 -1.95
C ILE A 101 -6.56 -0.06 -3.03
N GLY A 102 -5.45 0.59 -2.76
CA GLY A 102 -4.73 1.37 -3.76
C GLY A 102 -3.26 1.64 -3.43
N LEU A 103 -2.57 2.29 -4.36
CA LEU A 103 -1.18 2.69 -4.21
C LEU A 103 -1.08 4.12 -3.70
N LEU A 104 -0.03 4.37 -2.91
CA LEU A 104 0.39 5.69 -2.48
C LEU A 104 1.63 6.11 -3.29
N ALA A 105 1.61 7.33 -3.81
CA ALA A 105 2.69 7.88 -4.61
C ALA A 105 3.21 9.19 -4.02
N GLY A 106 4.53 9.31 -3.92
CA GLY A 106 5.14 10.45 -3.24
C GLY A 106 6.54 10.77 -3.72
N ALA A 107 7.13 11.74 -3.04
CA ALA A 107 8.52 12.17 -3.18
C ALA A 107 9.17 12.23 -1.80
N ILE A 108 10.47 11.95 -1.73
CA ILE A 108 11.24 12.01 -0.49
C ILE A 108 12.24 13.17 -0.55
N ASP A 109 12.28 13.96 0.52
CA ASP A 109 13.40 14.83 0.82
C ASP A 109 14.43 14.03 1.60
N GLU A 110 15.44 13.53 0.89
CA GLU A 110 16.47 12.64 1.46
C GLU A 110 17.28 13.28 2.60
N PRO A 111 17.73 14.55 2.51
CA PRO A 111 18.37 15.26 3.62
C PRO A 111 17.55 15.29 4.90
N GLU A 112 16.27 15.68 4.82
CA GLU A 112 15.42 15.86 6.00
C GLU A 112 14.63 14.59 6.37
N LYS A 113 14.73 13.53 5.54
CA LYS A 113 13.98 12.27 5.67
C LYS A 113 12.47 12.48 5.76
N ILE A 114 11.96 13.45 4.99
CA ILE A 114 10.54 13.77 4.92
C ILE A 114 9.91 13.11 3.69
N LEU A 115 8.86 12.33 3.91
CA LEU A 115 8.02 11.78 2.84
C LEU A 115 6.87 12.73 2.54
N TYR A 116 6.79 13.21 1.31
CA TYR A 116 5.63 13.91 0.78
C TYR A 116 4.74 12.91 0.03
N LEU A 117 3.60 12.56 0.61
CA LEU A 117 2.55 11.78 -0.03
C LEU A 117 1.74 12.70 -0.95
N GLU A 118 2.06 12.68 -2.24
CA GLU A 118 1.57 13.66 -3.21
C GLU A 118 0.32 13.19 -3.97
N ASP A 119 0.15 11.88 -4.18
CA ASP A 119 -0.99 11.33 -4.89
C ASP A 119 -1.38 9.90 -4.45
N ALA A 120 -2.59 9.48 -4.80
CA ALA A 120 -3.11 8.14 -4.55
C ALA A 120 -3.78 7.55 -5.80
N TYR A 121 -3.66 6.24 -5.96
CA TYR A 121 -4.11 5.51 -7.15
C TYR A 121 -5.02 4.34 -6.72
N PRO A 122 -6.36 4.46 -6.88
CA PRO A 122 -7.31 3.38 -6.64
C PRO A 122 -7.01 2.15 -7.50
N MET A 123 -6.79 0.98 -6.88
CA MET A 123 -6.41 -0.26 -7.59
C MET A 123 -7.50 -1.33 -7.59
N GLY A 124 -8.44 -1.30 -6.65
CA GLY A 124 -9.54 -2.24 -6.63
C GLY A 124 -10.35 -2.20 -5.33
N HIS A 125 -11.35 -3.07 -5.28
CA HIS A 125 -12.28 -3.24 -4.16
C HIS A 125 -12.65 -4.72 -4.00
N GLY A 126 -13.07 -5.13 -2.81
CA GLY A 126 -13.45 -6.52 -2.54
C GLY A 126 -13.59 -6.88 -1.06
N THR A 127 -13.82 -8.15 -0.77
CA THR A 127 -13.92 -8.68 0.61
C THR A 127 -12.57 -9.27 1.05
N THR A 128 -12.03 -8.71 2.14
CA THR A 128 -11.10 -9.15 3.23
C THR A 128 -10.03 -10.25 2.99
N VAL A 129 -9.90 -10.86 1.81
CA VAL A 129 -8.92 -11.94 1.57
C VAL A 129 -8.09 -11.71 0.29
N TYR A 130 -8.60 -11.01 -0.73
CA TYR A 130 -7.84 -10.78 -1.97
C TYR A 130 -8.25 -9.49 -2.69
N ALA A 131 -8.10 -8.35 -2.02
CA ALA A 131 -7.83 -7.10 -2.73
C ALA A 131 -6.36 -7.14 -3.24
N GLU A 132 -6.02 -8.16 -4.02
CA GLU A 132 -4.79 -8.14 -4.78
C GLU A 132 -5.00 -7.20 -5.97
N ILE A 133 -3.93 -6.56 -6.42
CA ILE A 133 -3.89 -5.82 -7.68
C ILE A 133 -4.02 -6.85 -8.81
N LYS A 134 -5.25 -7.34 -9.04
CA LYS A 134 -5.54 -8.43 -9.98
C LYS A 134 -5.34 -8.01 -11.43
N ASP A 135 -5.44 -6.72 -11.70
CA ASP A 135 -5.19 -6.18 -13.03
C ASP A 135 -3.78 -5.59 -13.14
N TYR A 136 -2.87 -6.39 -13.66
CA TYR A 136 -1.51 -5.97 -14.01
C TYR A 136 -1.50 -4.75 -14.95
N LYS A 137 -2.53 -4.57 -15.81
CA LYS A 137 -2.62 -3.39 -16.69
C LYS A 137 -2.85 -2.12 -15.88
N ASN A 138 -3.71 -2.18 -14.86
CA ASN A 138 -4.02 -1.04 -13.98
C ASN A 138 -2.78 -0.62 -13.21
N TYR A 139 -2.03 -1.60 -12.68
CA TYR A 139 -0.74 -1.34 -12.05
C TYR A 139 0.26 -0.68 -13.01
N VAL A 140 0.42 -1.21 -14.23
CA VAL A 140 1.35 -0.64 -15.22
C VAL A 140 0.95 0.77 -15.61
N ARG A 141 -0.35 1.07 -15.74
CA ARG A 141 -0.83 2.41 -16.06
C ARG A 141 -0.57 3.38 -14.91
N ALA A 142 -0.92 3.01 -13.67
CA ALA A 142 -0.61 3.80 -12.48
C ALA A 142 0.89 4.04 -12.35
N TYR A 143 1.72 3.00 -12.52
CA TYR A 143 3.16 3.13 -12.48
C TYR A 143 3.69 4.12 -13.52
N LYS A 144 3.21 4.05 -14.78
CA LYS A 144 3.58 5.02 -15.82
C LYS A 144 3.18 6.45 -15.43
N ASP A 145 1.98 6.65 -14.89
CA ASP A 145 1.50 7.97 -14.50
C ASP A 145 2.27 8.54 -13.29
N ILE A 146 2.58 7.70 -12.30
CA ILE A 146 3.44 8.03 -11.15
C ILE A 146 4.82 8.51 -11.65
N ARG A 147 5.43 7.76 -12.57
CA ARG A 147 6.75 8.11 -13.12
C ARG A 147 6.74 9.39 -13.95
N LYS A 148 5.67 9.67 -14.71
CA LYS A 148 5.51 10.93 -15.45
C LYS A 148 5.47 12.15 -14.54
N LYS A 149 4.96 11.98 -13.31
CA LYS A 149 4.94 13.04 -12.27
C LYS A 149 6.25 13.13 -11.47
N ASN A 150 7.27 12.34 -11.84
CA ASN A 150 8.51 12.21 -11.09
C ASN A 150 8.30 11.78 -9.62
N LEU A 151 7.27 10.97 -9.37
CA LEU A 151 6.98 10.35 -8.09
C LEU A 151 7.41 8.89 -8.09
N PHE A 152 7.40 8.25 -6.93
CA PHE A 152 7.58 6.81 -6.77
C PHE A 152 6.47 6.23 -5.89
N ILE A 153 6.26 4.91 -5.97
CA ILE A 153 5.33 4.20 -5.09
C ILE A 153 5.95 4.15 -3.69
N CYS A 154 5.38 4.91 -2.76
CA CYS A 154 5.87 5.01 -1.38
C CYS A 154 5.05 4.14 -0.41
N GLY A 155 3.99 3.49 -0.88
CA GLY A 155 3.17 2.66 -0.01
C GLY A 155 1.87 2.23 -0.66
N TRP A 156 0.95 1.86 0.20
CA TRP A 156 -0.37 1.39 -0.17
C TRP A 156 -1.39 1.85 0.87
N TYR A 157 -2.66 1.84 0.48
CA TYR A 157 -3.75 2.09 1.39
C TYR A 157 -4.86 1.07 1.20
N HIS A 158 -5.64 0.86 2.25
CA HIS A 158 -6.89 0.13 2.19
C HIS A 158 -7.95 0.73 3.10
N SER A 159 -9.21 0.31 2.93
CA SER A 159 -10.30 0.75 3.80
C SER A 159 -10.77 -0.31 4.77
N HIS A 160 -11.26 0.14 5.92
CA HIS A 160 -11.89 -0.66 6.97
C HIS A 160 -13.29 -0.10 7.27
N PRO A 161 -14.31 -0.37 6.44
CA PRO A 161 -15.64 0.23 6.62
C PRO A 161 -16.28 -0.16 7.95
N SER A 162 -16.33 0.78 8.91
CA SER A 162 -16.85 0.58 10.27
C SER A 162 -16.02 -0.38 11.15
N TYR A 163 -14.77 -0.71 10.81
CA TYR A 163 -13.91 -1.54 11.68
C TYR A 163 -12.98 -0.71 12.56
N GLY A 164 -12.75 0.56 12.21
CA GLY A 164 -11.76 1.42 12.84
C GLY A 164 -10.36 1.31 12.20
N LEU A 165 -9.40 2.02 12.79
CA LEU A 165 -8.10 2.31 12.18
C LEU A 165 -6.99 1.48 12.83
N PHE A 166 -6.90 0.22 12.42
CA PHE A 166 -5.88 -0.74 12.84
C PHE A 166 -5.36 -1.53 11.63
N MET A 167 -4.27 -2.25 11.82
CA MET A 167 -3.67 -3.11 10.80
C MET A 167 -3.84 -4.59 11.21
N SER A 168 -4.29 -5.43 10.28
CA SER A 168 -4.51 -6.87 10.48
C SER A 168 -3.21 -7.69 10.34
N VAL A 169 -3.31 -9.01 10.52
CA VAL A 169 -2.21 -9.95 10.30
C VAL A 169 -1.94 -10.11 8.80
N GLU A 170 -2.99 -10.11 7.99
CA GLU A 170 -2.94 -10.15 6.54
C GLU A 170 -2.24 -8.91 5.98
N ASP A 171 -2.53 -7.74 6.53
CA ASP A 171 -1.89 -6.48 6.15
C ASP A 171 -0.38 -6.52 6.39
N PHE A 172 0.08 -7.26 7.40
CA PHE A 172 1.50 -7.38 7.70
C PHE A 172 2.24 -8.08 6.55
N GLY A 173 1.61 -9.10 5.95
CA GLY A 173 2.16 -9.78 4.77
C GLY A 173 2.33 -8.83 3.58
N THR A 174 1.33 -7.99 3.31
CA THR A 174 1.42 -6.94 2.28
C THR A 174 2.52 -5.95 2.62
N GLN A 175 2.57 -5.45 3.85
CA GLN A 175 3.55 -4.47 4.28
C GLN A 175 4.99 -4.99 4.23
N VAL A 176 5.22 -6.27 4.56
CA VAL A 176 6.54 -6.91 4.38
C VAL A 176 6.99 -6.82 2.92
N ARG A 177 6.11 -7.09 1.96
CA ARG A 177 6.44 -7.00 0.53
C ARG A 177 6.83 -5.57 0.12
N TYR A 178 6.05 -4.58 0.56
CA TYR A 178 6.33 -3.17 0.26
C TYR A 178 7.60 -2.66 0.96
N GLN A 179 7.83 -3.00 2.23
CA GLN A 179 9.05 -2.61 2.96
C GLN A 179 10.32 -3.35 2.46
N LYS A 180 10.19 -4.53 1.84
CA LYS A 180 11.30 -5.17 1.11
C LYS A 180 11.66 -4.41 -0.17
N LEU A 181 10.69 -3.81 -0.87
CA LEU A 181 10.94 -2.99 -2.07
C LEU A 181 11.47 -1.60 -1.72
N TRP A 182 10.94 -0.98 -0.68
CA TRP A 182 11.42 0.29 -0.14
C TRP A 182 11.24 0.32 1.37
N ASN A 183 12.35 0.36 2.12
CA ASN A 183 12.36 0.19 3.58
C ASN A 183 11.43 1.16 4.32
N ASP A 184 11.26 2.37 3.80
CA ASP A 184 10.44 3.42 4.40
C ASP A 184 8.98 3.43 3.93
N SER A 185 8.56 2.35 3.26
CA SER A 185 7.19 2.23 2.77
C SER A 185 6.16 2.26 3.88
N ILE A 186 5.06 2.98 3.63
CA ILE A 186 3.97 3.20 4.59
C ILE A 186 2.70 2.44 4.19
N ALA A 187 1.88 2.13 5.19
CA ALA A 187 0.52 1.63 4.99
C ALA A 187 -0.48 2.64 5.56
N LEU A 188 -1.51 3.00 4.79
CA LEU A 188 -2.58 3.89 5.26
C LEU A 188 -3.88 3.10 5.34
N VAL A 189 -4.54 3.14 6.50
CA VAL A 189 -5.89 2.57 6.67
C VAL A 189 -6.88 3.70 6.83
N ILE A 190 -7.97 3.66 6.05
CA ILE A 190 -9.07 4.63 6.12
C ILE A 190 -10.38 3.94 6.50
N ASP A 191 -11.12 4.52 7.44
CA ASP A 191 -12.50 4.11 7.73
C ASP A 191 -13.45 5.22 7.26
N PRO A 192 -14.18 5.02 6.15
CA PRO A 192 -15.11 6.04 5.65
C PRO A 192 -16.23 6.35 6.65
N TYR A 193 -16.52 5.46 7.61
CA TYR A 193 -17.48 5.73 8.69
C TYR A 193 -16.98 6.77 9.70
N LEU A 194 -15.67 6.96 9.81
CA LEU A 194 -15.05 7.94 10.72
C LEU A 194 -14.87 9.33 10.09
N ILE A 195 -15.20 9.49 8.81
CA ILE A 195 -15.18 10.79 8.13
C ILE A 195 -16.43 11.59 8.54
N ASN A 196 -16.32 12.30 9.65
CA ASN A 196 -17.44 12.99 10.31
C ASN A 196 -17.23 14.51 10.47
N GLY A 197 -16.21 15.06 9.80
CA GLY A 197 -15.87 16.48 9.87
C GLY A 197 -14.94 16.86 11.02
N SER A 198 -14.68 15.98 11.98
CA SER A 198 -13.68 16.21 13.04
C SER A 198 -12.33 15.55 12.74
N THR A 199 -12.33 14.52 11.89
CA THR A 199 -11.12 13.79 11.51
C THR A 199 -11.18 13.46 10.01
N TYR A 200 -10.02 13.22 9.40
CA TYR A 200 -9.96 12.69 8.03
C TYR A 200 -10.32 11.20 7.94
N GLY A 201 -10.54 10.52 9.07
CA GLY A 201 -10.92 9.11 9.10
C GLY A 201 -9.82 8.13 8.73
N PHE A 202 -8.53 8.50 8.75
CA PHE A 202 -7.42 7.59 8.43
C PHE A 202 -6.24 7.68 9.40
N LYS A 203 -5.40 6.65 9.40
CA LYS A 203 -4.09 6.61 10.06
C LYS A 203 -3.04 6.03 9.13
N ILE A 204 -1.78 6.43 9.34
CA ILE A 204 -0.62 5.90 8.65
C ILE A 204 0.18 5.03 9.63
N PHE A 205 0.65 3.88 9.16
CA PHE A 205 1.39 2.90 9.93
C PHE A 205 2.66 2.47 9.20
N ARG A 206 3.63 2.02 9.99
CA ARG A 206 4.75 1.19 9.55
C ARG A 206 4.90 0.00 10.47
N ALA A 207 5.62 -1.01 9.99
CA ALA A 207 5.86 -2.24 10.71
C ALA A 207 7.35 -2.41 11.03
N ASN A 208 7.65 -2.79 12.27
CA ASN A 208 8.94 -3.38 12.59
C ASN A 208 8.92 -4.84 12.11
N LEU A 209 9.67 -5.15 11.05
CA LEU A 209 9.65 -6.49 10.45
C LEU A 209 10.24 -7.58 11.35
N LYS A 210 11.09 -7.21 12.33
CA LYS A 210 11.70 -8.16 13.28
C LYS A 210 10.75 -8.48 14.43
N SER A 211 10.23 -7.45 15.12
CA SER A 211 9.30 -7.64 16.24
C SER A 211 7.87 -7.94 15.79
N ARG A 212 7.56 -7.72 14.51
CA ARG A 212 6.23 -7.86 13.90
C ARG A 212 5.19 -6.90 14.50
N GLU A 213 5.64 -5.77 15.00
CA GLU A 213 4.79 -4.76 15.62
C GLU A 213 4.49 -3.60 14.67
N TRP A 214 3.26 -3.12 14.72
CA TRP A 214 2.82 -1.91 14.05
C TRP A 214 3.04 -0.69 14.93
N TYR A 215 3.46 0.41 14.33
CA TYR A 215 3.49 1.70 14.99
C TYR A 215 2.88 2.77 14.09
N PRO A 216 2.06 3.69 14.65
CA PRO A 216 1.49 4.78 13.90
C PRO A 216 2.56 5.82 13.57
N ILE A 217 2.44 6.43 12.40
CA ILE A 217 3.31 7.53 11.97
C ILE A 217 2.49 8.83 12.03
N PRO A 218 2.93 9.83 12.81
CA PRO A 218 2.37 11.17 12.76
C PRO A 218 2.50 11.77 11.35
N PHE A 219 1.47 12.47 10.91
CA PHE A 219 1.48 13.15 9.62
C PHE A 219 0.92 14.56 9.73
N SER A 220 1.39 15.42 8.84
CA SER A 220 0.84 16.75 8.62
C SER A 220 0.12 16.81 7.28
N VAL A 221 -0.88 17.67 7.13
CA VAL A 221 -1.51 17.93 5.84
C VAL A 221 -0.81 19.08 5.15
N LYS A 222 -0.41 18.87 3.89
CA LYS A 222 0.23 19.89 3.07
C LYS A 222 -0.83 20.94 2.68
N GLY A 223 -0.75 22.10 3.32
CA GLY A 223 -1.69 23.21 3.16
C GLY A 223 -2.77 23.24 4.25
N SER A 224 -3.66 24.23 4.18
CA SER A 224 -4.80 24.36 5.11
C SER A 224 -6.03 23.65 4.55
N PHE A 225 -6.23 22.38 4.90
CA PHE A 225 -7.44 21.65 4.54
C PHE A 225 -8.16 21.19 5.79
N ASP A 226 -9.25 21.86 6.16
CA ASP A 226 -10.01 21.52 7.37
C ASP A 226 -10.77 20.19 7.16
N PRO A 227 -10.60 19.19 8.06
CA PRO A 227 -11.41 17.98 8.05
C PRO A 227 -12.92 18.25 7.98
N SER A 228 -13.40 19.39 8.50
CA SER A 228 -14.83 19.76 8.50
C SER A 228 -15.44 19.85 7.11
N LEU A 229 -14.62 20.15 6.10
CA LEU A 229 -15.04 20.28 4.71
C LEU A 229 -15.14 18.93 4.00
N LEU A 230 -14.50 17.89 4.53
CA LEU A 230 -14.39 16.61 3.84
C LEU A 230 -15.75 15.92 3.62
N PRO A 231 -16.69 15.85 4.60
CA PRO A 231 -18.00 15.26 4.37
C PRO A 231 -18.80 15.98 3.26
N GLU A 232 -18.77 17.32 3.27
CA GLU A 232 -19.46 18.13 2.26
C GLU A 232 -18.88 17.88 0.87
N LEU A 233 -17.55 17.91 0.73
CA LEU A 233 -16.88 17.63 -0.54
C LEU A 233 -17.17 16.22 -1.08
N LEU A 234 -17.14 15.20 -0.22
CA LEU A 234 -17.49 13.84 -0.62
C LEU A 234 -18.96 13.74 -1.07
N SER A 235 -19.88 14.43 -0.37
CA SER A 235 -21.28 14.49 -0.77
C SER A 235 -21.48 15.22 -2.09
N PHE A 236 -20.69 16.25 -2.39
CA PHE A 236 -20.75 17.00 -3.65
C PHE A 236 -20.20 16.21 -4.84
N ILE A 237 -19.21 15.35 -4.60
CA ILE A 237 -18.62 14.49 -5.63
C ILE A 237 -19.59 13.32 -5.99
N GLN A 238 -20.53 12.95 -5.10
CA GLN A 238 -21.51 11.87 -5.35
C GLN A 238 -22.49 12.12 -6.52
N PRO A 239 -23.13 13.29 -6.70
CA PRO A 239 -24.09 13.55 -7.78
C PRO A 239 -23.55 13.47 -9.21
N ILE A 240 -22.23 13.52 -9.42
CA ILE A 240 -21.62 13.39 -10.75
C ILE A 240 -21.42 11.90 -11.13
N VAL A 241 -21.90 10.95 -10.32
CA VAL A 241 -21.99 9.53 -10.69
C VAL A 241 -23.33 9.23 -11.38
N HIS A 242 -23.59 9.92 -12.50
CA HIS A 242 -24.58 9.56 -13.52
C HIS A 242 -23.87 9.36 -14.86
N GLY A 243 -22.96 8.38 -14.90
CA GLY A 243 -22.40 7.85 -16.15
C GLY A 243 -21.02 8.35 -16.58
N LYS A 244 -20.33 9.23 -15.82
CA LYS A 244 -18.87 9.47 -15.96
C LYS A 244 -18.24 9.80 -14.62
N SER A 245 -17.27 8.99 -14.17
CA SER A 245 -16.51 9.23 -12.94
C SER A 245 -15.54 10.41 -13.11
N ILE A 246 -15.48 11.30 -12.11
CA ILE A 246 -14.45 12.36 -12.03
C ILE A 246 -13.09 11.79 -11.60
N TYR A 247 -13.08 10.62 -10.97
CA TYR A 247 -11.87 9.87 -10.69
C TYR A 247 -12.04 8.45 -11.17
N LEU A 248 -11.40 8.18 -12.31
CA LEU A 248 -11.21 6.86 -12.86
C LEU A 248 -10.57 6.00 -11.77
N GLU A 249 -11.34 5.07 -11.22
CA GLU A 249 -10.75 3.75 -11.01
C GLU A 249 -10.13 3.34 -12.33
N TYR A 250 -9.00 2.65 -12.26
CA TYR A 250 -8.44 2.03 -13.45
C TYR A 250 -9.34 0.91 -14.01
N ASP A 251 -10.50 0.67 -13.39
CA ASP A 251 -11.57 -0.14 -13.94
C ASP A 251 -12.36 0.66 -14.99
N GLU A 252 -12.41 0.07 -16.18
CA GLU A 252 -13.13 0.43 -17.40
C GLU A 252 -12.27 1.04 -18.51
N ASP A 253 -12.13 0.22 -19.55
CA ASP A 253 -11.49 0.50 -20.83
C ASP A 253 -11.92 1.87 -21.40
N GLN A 254 -10.94 2.66 -21.86
CA GLN A 254 -11.15 3.61 -22.95
C GLN A 254 -10.44 3.08 -24.20
#